data_AF-A0A2V8K4D3-F1
#
_entry.id   AF-A0A2V8K4D3-F1
#
_cell.length_a   1.000
_cell.length_b   1.000
_cell.length_c   1.000
_cell.angle_alpha   90.00
_cell.angle_beta   90.00
_cell.angle_gamma   90.00
#
_symmetry.space_group_name_H-M   'P 1'
#
loop_
_entity.id
_entity.type
_entity.pdbx_description
1 polymer ?
#
loop_
_entity_poly.entity_id
_entity_poly.type
_entity_poly.pdbx_seq_one_letter_code
_entity_poly.pdbx_strand_id
1 'polypeptide(L)'
;MKLHRALILTAFAALATVAFAQSNANRVAVVNGQTITQEELDKAAANDLRSLETKRLQNDATLAQDKQQVLTRALEQLVADKLIEAEAKKLNMSKEQLLDAEVNSNVETPSDSDVEGFYNANKDRIPIPKEQALPQVKQYLIERSRSRYHDALIAR
;
A
#
# COMPACT_ATOMS: atom_id res chain seq x y z
N MET A 1 82.26 47.73 -14.10
CA MET A 1 81.84 46.89 -12.96
C MET A 1 81.29 45.59 -13.54
N LYS A 2 82.08 44.51 -13.51
CA LYS A 2 81.98 43.40 -12.54
C LYS A 2 80.67 42.59 -12.72
N LEU A 3 80.76 41.37 -13.29
CA LEU A 3 80.57 40.07 -12.59
C LEU A 3 79.07 39.66 -12.57
N HIS A 4 78.57 38.44 -12.83
CA HIS A 4 79.05 37.06 -12.64
C HIS A 4 78.31 36.04 -13.56
N ARG A 5 78.96 34.90 -13.78
CA ARG A 5 78.41 33.61 -14.24
C ARG A 5 77.81 32.83 -13.05
N ALA A 6 76.71 32.09 -13.25
CA ALA A 6 76.33 30.80 -12.60
C ALA A 6 74.90 30.42 -13.08
N LEU A 7 74.65 29.34 -13.83
CA LEU A 7 74.69 27.90 -13.54
C LEU A 7 73.66 27.41 -12.49
N ILE A 8 72.51 26.88 -12.94
CA ILE A 8 71.72 25.78 -12.33
C ILE A 8 70.99 25.06 -13.49
N LEU A 9 71.63 24.14 -14.20
CA LEU A 9 71.52 22.68 -14.09
C LEU A 9 70.25 22.09 -13.44
N THR A 10 69.54 21.30 -14.26
CA THR A 10 68.78 20.06 -13.94
C THR A 10 67.58 20.10 -12.98
N ALA A 11 66.38 19.88 -13.53
CA ALA A 11 65.47 18.80 -13.13
C ALA A 11 64.22 18.75 -14.06
N PHE A 12 64.40 18.25 -15.29
CA PHE A 12 63.29 17.96 -16.20
C PHE A 12 63.00 16.46 -16.19
N ALA A 13 62.53 15.92 -15.05
CA ALA A 13 62.19 14.50 -14.95
C ALA A 13 61.32 14.19 -13.71
N ALA A 14 60.09 14.73 -13.62
CA ALA A 14 59.10 14.23 -12.66
C ALA A 14 57.63 14.63 -12.95
N LEU A 15 57.27 15.04 -14.18
CA LEU A 15 55.91 15.52 -14.48
C LEU A 15 55.09 14.56 -15.36
N ALA A 16 55.30 13.25 -15.24
CA ALA A 16 54.49 12.25 -15.95
C ALA A 16 53.72 11.29 -15.03
N THR A 17 53.95 11.29 -13.72
CA THR A 17 53.33 10.32 -12.79
C THR A 17 52.15 10.86 -11.99
N VAL A 18 51.89 12.17 -11.99
CA VAL A 18 50.76 12.74 -11.22
C VAL A 18 49.42 12.68 -11.97
N ALA A 19 49.43 12.55 -13.31
CA ALA A 19 48.20 12.52 -14.11
C ALA A 19 47.40 11.21 -13.99
N PHE A 20 48.01 10.10 -13.57
CA PHE A 20 47.31 8.82 -13.42
C PHE A 20 46.64 8.64 -12.05
N ALA A 21 47.09 9.35 -11.02
CA ALA A 21 46.59 9.17 -9.65
C ALA A 21 45.20 9.76 -9.41
N GLN A 22 44.82 10.86 -10.10
CA GLN A 22 43.48 11.46 -9.99
C GLN A 22 42.41 10.76 -10.84
N SER A 23 42.79 9.93 -11.83
CA SER A 23 41.84 9.25 -12.71
C SER A 23 41.08 8.08 -12.06
N ASN A 24 41.50 7.65 -10.86
CA ASN A 24 40.97 6.48 -10.18
C ASN A 24 39.83 6.78 -9.17
N ALA A 25 39.54 8.04 -8.87
CA ALA A 25 38.63 8.37 -7.77
C ALA A 25 37.14 8.13 -8.09
N ASN A 26 36.76 7.89 -9.35
CA ASN A 26 35.35 7.71 -9.71
C ASN A 26 35.14 6.92 -11.02
N ARG A 27 35.99 5.93 -11.30
CA ARG A 27 35.88 5.01 -12.44
C ARG A 27 34.92 3.87 -12.10
N VAL A 28 33.95 3.60 -12.97
CA VAL A 28 33.00 2.47 -12.81
C VAL A 28 33.23 1.34 -13.82
N ALA A 29 33.82 1.65 -14.99
CA ALA A 29 34.16 0.65 -15.99
C ALA A 29 35.24 1.14 -16.97
N VAL A 30 35.76 0.23 -17.81
CA VAL A 30 36.66 0.53 -18.92
C VAL A 30 36.23 -0.26 -20.15
N VAL A 31 36.08 0.41 -21.29
CA VAL A 31 35.75 -0.22 -22.57
C VAL A 31 36.79 0.21 -23.60
N ASN A 32 37.57 -0.73 -24.15
CA ASN A 32 38.65 -0.46 -25.12
C ASN A 32 39.66 0.63 -24.67
N GLY A 33 39.97 0.68 -23.38
CA GLY A 33 40.86 1.69 -22.80
C GLY A 33 40.21 3.03 -22.47
N GLN A 34 38.94 3.26 -22.88
CA GLN A 34 38.16 4.42 -22.45
C GLN A 34 37.54 4.16 -21.08
N THR A 35 37.82 5.05 -20.14
CA THR A 35 37.23 5.01 -18.79
C THR A 35 35.79 5.52 -18.84
N ILE A 36 34.87 4.79 -18.23
CA ILE A 36 33.53 5.27 -17.88
C ILE A 36 33.55 5.70 -16.42
N THR A 37 33.07 6.91 -16.17
CA THR A 37 33.01 7.50 -14.83
C THR A 37 31.64 7.32 -14.18
N GLN A 38 31.58 7.43 -12.86
CA GLN A 38 30.31 7.43 -12.11
C GLN A 38 29.36 8.52 -12.63
N GLU A 39 29.87 9.71 -12.95
CA GLU A 39 29.03 10.82 -13.44
C GLU A 39 28.39 10.50 -14.81
N GLU A 40 29.12 9.87 -15.72
CA GLU A 40 28.58 9.43 -17.02
C GLU A 40 27.51 8.35 -16.84
N LEU A 41 27.74 7.41 -15.92
CA LEU A 41 26.77 6.38 -15.56
C LEU A 41 25.50 6.99 -14.94
N ASP A 42 25.64 7.90 -13.99
CA ASP A 42 24.53 8.58 -13.33
C ASP A 42 23.70 9.39 -14.35
N LYS A 43 24.36 10.09 -15.28
CA LYS A 43 23.69 10.81 -16.37
C LYS A 43 22.94 9.85 -17.29
N ALA A 44 23.54 8.72 -17.65
CA ALA A 44 22.90 7.71 -18.48
C ALA A 44 21.68 7.08 -17.79
N ALA A 45 21.75 6.86 -16.48
CA ALA A 45 20.69 6.26 -15.67
C ALA A 45 19.68 7.27 -15.09
N ALA A 46 19.87 8.58 -15.30
CA ALA A 46 19.12 9.62 -14.59
C ALA A 46 17.60 9.51 -14.75
N ASN A 47 17.12 9.09 -15.92
CA ASN A 47 15.69 8.92 -16.17
C ASN A 47 15.12 7.70 -15.44
N ASP A 48 15.85 6.59 -15.42
CA ASP A 48 15.44 5.37 -14.73
C ASP A 48 15.44 5.57 -13.21
N LEU A 49 16.48 6.22 -12.68
CA LEU A 49 16.56 6.57 -11.25
C LEU A 49 15.40 7.50 -10.84
N ARG A 50 15.06 8.49 -11.66
CA ARG A 50 13.89 9.36 -11.41
C ARG A 50 12.58 8.58 -11.47
N SER A 51 12.45 7.62 -12.38
CA SER A 51 11.28 6.74 -12.45
C SER A 51 11.14 5.89 -11.19
N LEU A 52 12.25 5.32 -10.69
CA LEU A 52 12.26 4.55 -9.45
C LEU A 52 11.87 5.40 -8.25
N GLU A 53 12.40 6.62 -8.12
CA GLU A 53 12.00 7.53 -7.04
C GLU A 53 10.52 7.91 -7.13
N THR A 54 10.03 8.18 -8.34
CA THR A 54 8.60 8.46 -8.59
C THR A 54 7.71 7.28 -8.21
N LYS A 55 8.14 6.05 -8.49
CA LYS A 55 7.44 4.82 -8.06
C LYS A 55 7.47 4.66 -6.55
N ARG A 56 8.61 4.92 -5.90
CA ARG A 56 8.75 4.88 -4.44
C ARG A 56 7.76 5.83 -3.77
N LEU A 57 7.71 7.08 -4.21
CA LEU A 57 6.79 8.09 -3.66
C LEU A 57 5.31 7.69 -3.83
N GLN A 58 4.93 7.13 -4.97
CA GLN A 58 3.58 6.61 -5.18
C GLN A 58 3.26 5.44 -4.25
N ASN A 59 4.17 4.46 -4.16
CA ASN A 59 4.00 3.32 -3.27
C ASN A 59 3.91 3.75 -1.80
N ASP A 60 4.74 4.70 -1.37
CA ASP A 60 4.72 5.24 0.00
C ASP A 60 3.37 5.91 0.31
N ALA A 61 2.82 6.67 -0.64
CA ALA A 61 1.50 7.29 -0.51
C ALA A 61 0.38 6.24 -0.43
N THR A 62 0.37 5.25 -1.31
CA THR A 62 -0.60 4.14 -1.29
C THR A 62 -0.49 3.36 0.02
N LEU A 63 0.72 3.03 0.47
CA LEU A 63 0.95 2.31 1.72
C LEU A 63 0.42 3.09 2.94
N ALA A 64 0.60 4.41 2.96
CA ALA A 64 0.06 5.26 4.02
C ALA A 64 -1.49 5.24 4.03
N GLN A 65 -2.12 5.30 2.86
CA GLN A 65 -3.57 5.21 2.72
C GLN A 65 -4.10 3.83 3.15
N ASP A 66 -3.49 2.75 2.67
CA ASP A 66 -3.86 1.38 3.02
C ASP A 66 -3.73 1.14 4.53
N LYS A 67 -2.63 1.62 5.13
CA LYS A 67 -2.43 1.55 6.58
C LYS A 67 -3.56 2.27 7.33
N GLN A 68 -3.91 3.48 6.90
CA GLN A 68 -5.00 4.21 7.54
C GLN A 68 -6.33 3.47 7.39
N GLN A 69 -6.63 2.92 6.22
CA GLN A 69 -7.85 2.14 5.99
C GLN A 69 -7.92 0.88 6.87
N VAL A 70 -6.79 0.19 7.07
CA VAL A 70 -6.72 -0.97 7.97
C VAL A 70 -6.97 -0.54 9.43
N LEU A 71 -6.32 0.54 9.87
CA LEU A 71 -6.49 1.05 11.24
C LEU A 71 -7.91 1.54 11.50
N THR A 72 -8.52 2.26 10.55
CA THR A 72 -9.91 2.72 10.65
C THR A 72 -10.86 1.54 10.79
N ARG A 73 -10.76 0.51 9.92
CA ARG A 73 -11.62 -0.68 10.01
C ARG A 73 -11.46 -1.41 11.35
N ALA A 74 -10.22 -1.56 11.83
CA ALA A 74 -9.96 -2.20 13.11
C ALA A 74 -10.54 -1.38 14.28
N LEU A 75 -10.42 -0.05 14.23
CA LEU A 75 -10.98 0.84 15.23
C LEU A 75 -12.52 0.77 15.23
N GLU A 76 -13.16 0.81 14.07
CA GLU A 76 -14.62 0.69 13.93
C GLU A 76 -15.13 -0.62 14.56
N GLN A 77 -14.47 -1.74 14.27
CA GLN A 77 -14.81 -3.04 14.87
C GLN A 77 -14.64 -3.03 16.40
N LEU A 78 -13.53 -2.50 16.90
CA LEU A 78 -13.29 -2.40 18.35
C LEU A 78 -14.33 -1.52 19.04
N VAL A 79 -14.73 -0.41 18.41
CA VAL A 79 -15.76 0.48 18.94
C VAL A 79 -17.11 -0.26 18.99
N ALA A 80 -17.52 -0.91 17.90
CA ALA A 80 -18.74 -1.72 17.87
C ALA A 80 -18.75 -2.79 18.96
N ASP A 81 -17.65 -3.54 19.11
CA ASP A 81 -17.52 -4.56 20.16
C ASP A 81 -17.65 -3.97 21.57
N LYS A 82 -17.01 -2.81 21.82
CA LYS A 82 -17.08 -2.15 23.13
C LYS A 82 -18.47 -1.60 23.44
N LEU A 83 -19.19 -1.10 22.44
CA LEU A 83 -20.58 -0.66 22.58
C LEU A 83 -21.50 -1.82 22.96
N ILE A 84 -21.38 -2.95 22.25
CA ILE A 84 -22.18 -4.16 22.55
C ILE A 84 -21.82 -4.71 23.94
N GLU A 85 -20.54 -4.77 24.31
CA GLU A 85 -20.11 -5.20 25.65
C GLU A 85 -20.68 -4.28 26.75
N ALA A 86 -20.73 -2.97 26.52
CA ALA A 86 -21.27 -2.01 27.47
C ALA A 86 -22.77 -2.17 27.65
N GLU A 87 -23.53 -2.30 26.55
CA GLU A 87 -24.99 -2.50 26.61
C GLU A 87 -25.33 -3.87 27.24
N ALA A 88 -24.59 -4.93 26.90
CA ALA A 88 -24.78 -6.25 27.50
C ALA A 88 -24.58 -6.19 29.03
N LYS A 89 -23.53 -5.50 29.49
CA LYS A 89 -23.30 -5.29 30.93
C LYS A 89 -24.42 -4.51 31.60
N LYS A 90 -24.91 -3.45 30.98
CA LYS A 90 -26.05 -2.65 31.49
C LYS A 90 -27.32 -3.48 31.63
N LEU A 91 -27.53 -4.44 30.73
CA LEU A 91 -28.67 -5.37 30.75
C LEU A 91 -28.41 -6.65 31.57
N ASN A 92 -27.23 -6.79 32.18
CA ASN A 92 -26.79 -8.01 32.88
C ASN A 92 -26.88 -9.28 32.01
N MET A 93 -26.56 -9.14 30.72
CA MET A 93 -26.50 -10.22 29.73
C MET A 93 -25.06 -10.48 29.29
N SER A 94 -24.78 -11.66 28.75
CA SER A 94 -23.57 -11.88 27.96
C SER A 94 -23.69 -11.17 26.60
N LYS A 95 -22.55 -10.91 25.96
CA LYS A 95 -22.52 -10.35 24.59
C LYS A 95 -23.30 -11.21 23.62
N GLU A 96 -23.13 -12.53 23.71
CA GLU A 96 -23.78 -13.52 22.85
C GLU A 96 -25.29 -13.53 23.07
N GLN A 97 -25.74 -13.46 24.33
CA GLN A 97 -27.16 -13.39 24.65
C GLN A 97 -27.80 -12.11 24.09
N LEU A 98 -27.11 -10.97 24.19
CA LEU A 98 -27.60 -9.71 23.64
C LEU A 98 -27.68 -9.77 22.11
N LEU A 99 -26.63 -10.28 21.45
CA LEU A 99 -26.62 -10.46 20.00
C LEU A 99 -27.71 -11.43 19.53
N ASP A 100 -27.98 -12.49 20.28
CA ASP A 100 -29.04 -13.42 19.93
C ASP A 100 -30.43 -12.76 20.03
N ALA A 101 -30.67 -12.05 21.14
CA ALA A 101 -31.93 -11.37 21.41
C ALA A 101 -32.22 -10.21 20.44
N GLU A 102 -31.21 -9.39 20.11
CA GLU A 102 -31.42 -8.15 19.34
C GLU A 102 -31.07 -8.30 17.86
N VAL A 103 -30.19 -9.24 17.49
CA VAL A 103 -29.76 -9.42 16.09
C VAL A 103 -30.28 -10.74 15.53
N ASN A 104 -29.83 -11.89 16.05
CA ASN A 104 -30.09 -13.19 15.42
C ASN A 104 -31.57 -13.53 15.34
N SER A 105 -32.32 -13.27 16.42
CA SER A 105 -33.76 -13.56 16.50
C SER A 105 -34.59 -12.71 15.53
N ASN A 106 -34.07 -11.55 15.13
CA ASN A 106 -34.74 -10.58 14.26
C ASN A 106 -34.36 -10.72 12.79
N VAL A 107 -33.36 -11.56 12.45
CA VAL A 107 -32.92 -11.74 11.06
C VAL A 107 -34.08 -12.25 10.21
N GLU A 108 -34.43 -11.44 9.20
CA GLU A 108 -35.47 -11.79 8.24
C GLU A 108 -34.99 -12.93 7.33
N THR A 109 -35.85 -13.95 7.18
CA THR A 109 -35.65 -14.99 6.16
C THR A 109 -36.43 -14.59 4.91
N PRO A 110 -35.74 -14.18 3.82
CA PRO A 110 -36.41 -13.71 2.61
C PRO A 110 -37.19 -14.85 1.94
N SER A 111 -38.38 -14.55 1.43
CA SER A 111 -39.17 -15.52 0.68
C SER A 111 -38.55 -15.76 -0.70
N ASP A 112 -38.89 -16.88 -1.34
CA ASP A 112 -38.36 -17.18 -2.67
C ASP A 112 -38.77 -16.11 -3.70
N SER A 113 -39.96 -15.53 -3.55
CA SER A 113 -40.41 -14.39 -4.37
C SER A 113 -39.54 -13.14 -4.18
N ASP A 114 -39.12 -12.84 -2.95
CA ASP A 114 -38.24 -11.69 -2.68
C ASP A 114 -36.85 -11.90 -3.28
N VAL A 115 -36.32 -13.12 -3.16
CA VAL A 115 -35.03 -13.51 -3.75
C VAL A 115 -35.08 -13.38 -5.28
N GLU A 116 -36.15 -13.89 -5.90
CA GLU A 116 -36.35 -13.76 -7.35
C GLU A 116 -36.52 -12.30 -7.78
N GLY A 117 -37.31 -11.51 -7.05
CA GLY A 117 -37.48 -10.08 -7.30
C GLY A 117 -36.16 -9.33 -7.25
N PHE A 118 -35.33 -9.59 -6.24
CA PHE A 118 -34.01 -8.98 -6.12
C PHE A 118 -33.08 -9.41 -7.26
N TYR A 119 -33.04 -10.71 -7.59
CA TYR A 119 -32.24 -11.20 -8.72
C TYR A 119 -32.66 -10.50 -10.03
N ASN A 120 -33.95 -10.48 -10.32
CA ASN A 120 -34.46 -9.89 -11.56
C ASN A 120 -34.12 -8.41 -11.71
N ALA A 121 -34.11 -7.66 -10.59
CA ALA A 121 -33.73 -6.25 -10.56
C ALA A 121 -32.21 -6.01 -10.74
N ASN A 122 -31.36 -7.01 -10.50
CA ASN A 122 -29.90 -6.87 -10.48
C ASN A 122 -29.17 -7.79 -11.47
N LYS A 123 -29.88 -8.61 -12.24
CA LYS A 123 -29.35 -9.67 -13.11
C LYS A 123 -28.28 -9.20 -14.09
N ASP A 124 -28.35 -7.95 -14.57
CA ASP A 124 -27.37 -7.39 -15.50
C ASP A 124 -25.96 -7.27 -14.89
N ARG A 125 -25.87 -7.31 -13.56
CA ARG A 125 -24.62 -7.22 -12.78
C ARG A 125 -24.19 -8.58 -12.22
N ILE A 126 -24.94 -9.66 -12.49
CA ILE A 126 -24.71 -10.99 -11.93
C ILE A 126 -24.24 -11.91 -13.06
N PRO A 127 -22.92 -12.18 -13.20
CA PRO A 127 -22.34 -12.90 -14.33
C PRO A 127 -22.43 -14.43 -14.18
N ILE A 128 -23.45 -14.93 -13.49
CA ILE A 128 -23.66 -16.37 -13.24
C ILE A 128 -25.11 -16.76 -13.55
N PRO A 129 -25.37 -18.02 -13.92
CA PRO A 129 -26.73 -18.51 -14.16
C PRO A 129 -27.67 -18.30 -12.97
N LYS A 130 -28.96 -18.07 -13.24
CA LYS A 130 -29.98 -17.80 -12.21
C LYS A 130 -29.96 -18.85 -11.10
N GLU A 131 -29.87 -20.11 -11.48
CA GLU A 131 -29.90 -21.27 -10.57
C GLU A 131 -28.74 -21.23 -9.56
N GLN A 132 -27.59 -20.70 -9.97
CA GLN A 132 -26.43 -20.50 -9.10
C GLN A 132 -26.50 -19.18 -8.31
N ALA A 133 -27.17 -18.17 -8.87
CA ALA A 133 -27.33 -16.86 -8.26
C ALA A 133 -28.32 -16.84 -7.11
N LEU A 134 -29.49 -17.49 -7.24
CA LEU A 134 -30.57 -17.39 -6.24
C LEU A 134 -30.12 -17.78 -4.81
N PRO A 135 -29.36 -18.86 -4.58
CA PRO A 135 -28.85 -19.17 -3.23
C PRO A 135 -27.92 -18.08 -2.68
N GLN A 136 -27.06 -17.50 -3.53
CA GLN A 136 -26.15 -16.42 -3.14
C GLN A 136 -26.91 -15.13 -2.83
N VAL A 137 -27.94 -14.81 -3.62
CA VAL A 137 -28.84 -13.68 -3.37
C VAL A 137 -29.59 -13.88 -2.06
N LYS A 138 -30.11 -15.08 -1.79
CA LYS A 138 -30.78 -15.40 -0.54
C LYS A 138 -29.85 -15.18 0.65
N GLN A 139 -28.63 -15.69 0.59
CA GLN A 139 -27.63 -15.50 1.63
C GLN A 139 -27.26 -14.02 1.81
N TYR A 140 -27.10 -13.28 0.72
CA TYR A 140 -26.83 -11.83 0.77
C TYR A 140 -27.96 -11.06 1.46
N LEU A 141 -29.23 -11.39 1.18
CA LEU A 141 -30.38 -10.74 1.81
C LEU A 141 -30.47 -11.04 3.31
N ILE A 142 -30.17 -12.28 3.71
CA ILE A 142 -30.06 -12.69 5.13
C ILE A 142 -28.96 -11.88 5.83
N GLU A 143 -27.77 -11.82 5.22
CA GLU A 143 -26.63 -11.08 5.79
C GLU A 143 -26.93 -9.58 5.88
N ARG A 144 -27.56 -9.02 4.85
CA ARG A 144 -28.01 -7.63 4.84
C ARG A 144 -28.99 -7.35 5.97
N SER A 145 -29.94 -8.26 6.22
CA SER A 145 -30.90 -8.14 7.33
C SER A 145 -30.16 -8.15 8.67
N ARG A 146 -29.29 -9.13 8.89
CA ARG A 146 -28.42 -9.23 10.07
C ARG A 146 -27.60 -7.96 10.32
N SER A 147 -26.93 -7.43 9.29
CA SER A 147 -26.14 -6.20 9.39
C SER A 147 -27.00 -5.02 9.84
N ARG A 148 -28.23 -4.86 9.33
CA ARG A 148 -29.12 -3.77 9.75
C ARG A 148 -29.43 -3.81 11.26
N TYR A 149 -29.73 -4.99 11.81
CA TYR A 149 -30.01 -5.12 13.24
C TYR A 149 -28.76 -4.92 14.10
N HIS A 150 -27.62 -5.40 13.63
CA HIS A 150 -26.33 -5.12 14.28
C HIS A 150 -26.02 -3.61 14.31
N ASP A 151 -26.19 -2.92 13.17
CA ASP A 151 -25.95 -1.48 13.06
C ASP A 151 -26.92 -0.68 13.93
N ALA A 152 -28.18 -1.11 14.01
CA ALA A 152 -29.16 -0.51 14.90
C ALA A 152 -28.81 -0.70 16.37
N LEU A 153 -28.21 -1.84 16.75
CA LEU A 153 -27.76 -2.10 18.12
C LEU A 153 -26.60 -1.18 18.53
N ILE A 154 -25.61 -0.99 17.65
CA ILE A 154 -24.44 -0.13 17.94
C ILE A 154 -24.76 1.37 17.90
N ALA A 155 -25.88 1.77 17.30
CA ALA A 155 -26.28 3.17 17.18
C ALA A 155 -27.15 3.70 18.34
N ARG A 156 -27.49 2.85 19.32
CA ARG A 156 -28.28 3.21 20.51
C ARG A 156 -27.45 4.00 21.52
#